data_AF-A0A924H276-F1
#
_entry.id   AF-A0A924H276-F1
#
_cell.length_a   1.000
_cell.length_b   1.000
_cell.length_c   1.000
_cell.angle_alpha   90.00
_cell.angle_beta   90.00
_cell.angle_gamma   90.00
#
_symmetry.space_group_name_H-M   'P 1'
#
loop_
_entity.id
_entity.type
_entity.pdbx_description
1 polymer ?
#
loop_
_entity_poly.entity_id
_entity_poly.type
_entity_poly.pdbx_seq_one_letter_code
_entity_poly.pdbx_strand_id
1 'polypeptide(L)' 'MWKEENNQLKRSFEFKDFVEAFTFMTEVAFAAEKMGHHPNWGNVYNKVDIALFTHD' A
#
# COMPACT_ATOMS: atom_id res chain seq x y z
N MET A 1 9.99 2.53 -7.87
CA MET A 1 9.57 1.34 -8.66
C MET A 1 9.23 0.22 -7.70
N TRP A 2 8.32 -0.69 -8.07
CA TRP A 2 8.07 -1.90 -7.28
C TRP A 2 9.31 -2.79 -7.29
N LYS A 3 9.58 -3.46 -6.16
CA LYS A 3 10.65 -4.44 -6.01
C LYS A 3 10.07 -5.78 -5.59
N GLU A 4 10.56 -6.85 -6.17
CA GLU A 4 10.20 -8.21 -5.77
C GLU A 4 11.22 -8.74 -4.76
N GLU A 5 10.76 -9.10 -3.57
CA GLU A 5 11.59 -9.64 -2.50
C GLU A 5 10.78 -10.64 -1.67
N ASN A 6 11.32 -11.84 -1.42
CA ASN A 6 10.69 -12.89 -0.62
C ASN A 6 9.26 -13.25 -1.10
N ASN A 7 9.05 -13.36 -2.42
CA ASN A 7 7.74 -13.60 -3.07
C ASN A 7 6.68 -12.52 -2.76
N GLN A 8 7.11 -11.29 -2.54
CA GLN A 8 6.21 -10.15 -2.35
C GLN A 8 6.64 -8.99 -3.25
N LEU A 9 5.66 -8.27 -3.77
CA LEU A 9 5.89 -6.98 -4.42
C LEU A 9 5.85 -5.89 -3.37
N LYS A 10 6.96 -5.16 -3.20
CA LYS A 10 7.12 -4.10 -2.21
C LYS A 10 7.33 -2.74 -2.86
N ARG A 11 6.74 -1.69 -2.28
CA ARG A 11 6.96 -0.30 -2.68
C ARG A 11 6.66 0.67 -1.55
N SER A 12 7.49 1.70 -1.44
CA SER A 12 7.26 2.88 -0.62
C SER A 12 6.71 4.02 -1.47
N PHE A 13 5.71 4.72 -0.94
CA PHE A 13 5.17 5.95 -1.47
C PHE A 13 5.38 7.06 -0.45
N GLU A 14 5.79 8.24 -0.93
CA GLU A 14 5.98 9.44 -0.11
C GLU A 14 5.10 10.55 -0.68
N PHE A 15 4.38 11.22 0.19
CA PHE A 15 3.40 12.26 -0.11
C PHE A 15 3.82 13.59 0.52
N LYS A 16 3.09 14.67 0.25
CA LYS A 16 3.39 15.98 0.85
C LYS A 16 3.15 16.00 2.35
N ASP A 17 2.07 15.38 2.81
CA ASP A 17 1.64 15.36 4.20
C ASP A 17 0.82 14.11 4.53
N PHE A 18 0.38 14.01 5.79
CA PHE A 18 -0.42 12.89 6.27
C PHE A 18 -1.80 12.81 5.62
N VAL A 19 -2.43 13.94 5.29
CA VAL A 19 -3.77 13.95 4.70
C VAL A 19 -3.72 13.36 3.29
N GLU A 20 -2.71 13.72 2.50
CA GLU A 20 -2.52 13.15 1.18
C GLU A 20 -2.20 11.65 1.24
N ALA A 21 -1.33 11.22 2.15
CA ALA A 21 -1.04 9.80 2.36
C ALA A 21 -2.29 8.99 2.74
N PHE A 22 -3.11 9.50 3.65
CA PHE A 22 -4.32 8.81 4.10
C PHE A 22 -5.43 8.82 3.04
N THR A 23 -5.50 9.86 2.21
CA THR A 23 -6.40 9.91 1.05
C THR A 23 -6.04 8.80 0.05
N PHE A 24 -4.77 8.67 -0.29
CA PHE A 24 -4.27 7.57 -1.13
C PHE A 24 -4.61 6.20 -0.55
N MET A 25 -4.39 5.99 0.76
CA MET A 25 -4.77 4.74 1.42
C MET A 25 -6.28 4.47 1.34
N THR A 26 -7.12 5.50 1.48
CA THR A 26 -8.57 5.36 1.38
C THR A 26 -8.99 4.88 -0.02
N GLU A 27 -8.39 5.43 -1.08
CA GLU A 27 -8.65 4.98 -2.45
C GLU A 27 -8.21 3.53 -2.69
N VAL A 28 -7.03 3.15 -2.18
CA VAL A 28 -6.53 1.77 -2.26
C VAL A 28 -7.45 0.81 -1.51
N ALA A 29 -8.01 1.21 -0.36
CA ALA A 29 -8.94 0.37 0.40
C ALA A 29 -10.20 0.03 -0.41
N PHE A 30 -10.77 0.99 -1.15
CA PHE A 30 -11.91 0.73 -2.04
C PHE A 30 -11.54 -0.22 -3.19
N ALA A 31 -10.35 -0.04 -3.78
CA ALA A 31 -9.89 -0.92 -4.85
C ALA A 31 -9.63 -2.36 -4.35
N ALA A 32 -8.95 -2.49 -3.22
CA ALA A 32 -8.63 -3.76 -2.57
C ALA A 32 -9.89 -4.56 -2.22
N GLU A 33 -10.89 -3.91 -1.63
CA GLU A 33 -12.15 -4.55 -1.27
C GLU A 33 -12.92 -5.04 -2.51
N LYS A 34 -12.99 -4.21 -3.57
CA LYS A 34 -13.61 -4.61 -4.83
C LYS A 34 -12.91 -5.82 -5.48
N MET A 35 -11.60 -5.95 -5.29
CA MET A 35 -10.78 -7.04 -5.81
C MET A 35 -10.78 -8.28 -4.91
N GLY A 36 -11.27 -8.17 -3.67
CA GLY A 36 -11.13 -9.24 -2.67
C GLY A 36 -9.68 -9.58 -2.35
N HIS A 37 -8.76 -8.63 -2.51
CA HIS A 37 -7.32 -8.83 -2.29
C HIS A 37 -6.74 -7.62 -1.58
N HIS A 38 -6.22 -7.84 -0.37
CA HIS A 38 -5.86 -6.76 0.55
C HIS A 38 -4.34 -6.62 0.66
N PRO A 39 -3.80 -5.37 0.64
CA PRO A 39 -2.38 -5.15 0.84
C PRO A 39 -1.98 -5.39 2.30
N ASN A 40 -0.72 -5.76 2.52
CA ASN A 40 -0.05 -5.51 3.79
C ASN A 40 0.63 -4.15 3.71
N TRP A 41 0.33 -3.23 4.62
CA TRP A 41 0.95 -1.89 4.58
C TRP A 41 1.18 -1.30 5.97
N GLY A 42 2.04 -0.28 6.01
CA GLY A 42 2.24 0.59 7.17
C GLY A 42 2.31 2.04 6.73
N ASN A 43 1.75 2.95 7.54
CA ASN A 43 1.81 4.38 7.30
C ASN A 43 2.49 5.10 8.48
N VAL A 44 3.48 5.95 8.15
CA VAL A 44 4.15 6.84 9.09
C VAL A 44 4.14 8.24 8.48
N TYR A 45 3.28 9.12 9.02
CA TYR A 45 3.07 10.48 8.51
C TYR A 45 2.79 10.49 6.98
N ASN A 46 3.69 11.06 6.19
CA ASN A 46 3.55 11.21 4.74
C ASN A 46 4.07 10.00 3.95
N LYS A 47 4.51 8.92 4.60
CA LYS A 47 5.06 7.73 3.95
C LYS A 47 4.15 6.52 4.12
N VAL A 48 3.90 5.79 3.03
CA VAL A 48 3.15 4.52 3.02
C VAL A 48 4.04 3.42 2.43
N ASP A 49 4.35 2.42 3.22
CA ASP A 49 5.07 1.23 2.79
C ASP A 49 4.06 0.11 2.51
N ILE A 50 4.07 -0.44 1.29
CA ILE A 50 3.13 -1.48 0.83
C ILE A 50 3.89 -2.74 0.42
N ALA A 51 3.36 -3.89 0.82
CA ALA A 51 3.71 -5.22 0.34
C ALA A 51 2.45 -5.95 -0.16
N LEU A 52 2.55 -6.56 -1.34
CA LEU A 52 1.50 -7.36 -1.96
C LEU A 52 1.97 -8.79 -2.14
N PHE A 53 1.14 -9.74 -1.71
CA PHE A 53 1.31 -11.16 -1.94
C PHE A 53 -0.05 -11.85 -1.81
N THR A 54 -0.21 -13.02 -2.40
CA THR A 54 -1.40 -13.86 -2.20
C THR A 54 -1.09 -14.82 -1.05
N HIS A 55 -2.00 -14.89 -0.08
CA HIS A 55 -1.80 -15.69 1.14
C HIS A 55 -1.95 -17.20 0.90
N ASP A 56 -2.78 -17.60 -0.05
CA ASP A 56 -3.09 -18.99 -0.40
C ASP A 56 -2.28 -19.48 -1.61
#